data_AF-A0A7S1MH56-F1
#
_entry.id   AF-A0A7S1MH56-F1
#
_cell.length_a   1.000
_cell.length_b   1.000
_cell.length_c   1.000
_cell.angle_alpha   90.00
_cell.angle_beta   90.00
_cell.angle_gamma   90.00
#
_symmetry.space_group_name_H-M   'P 1'
#
loop_
_entity.id
_entity.type
_entity.pdbx_description
1 polymer ?
#
loop_
_entity_poly.entity_id
_entity_poly.type
_entity_poly.pdbx_seq_one_letter_code
_entity_poly.pdbx_strand_id
1 'polypeptide(L)'
;REMEAFAEWRRGLATTQEEGLYLTPFERNLDFWRQLWRCVERSDLVVQIVDARDPDFYYCRDLHRYVAEVGAAKRLVLLVNKADFLPPELRERWAAHFAARGVDAVFFS
;
A
#
# COMPACT_ATOMS: atom_id res chain seq x y z
N ARG A 1 -14.80 13.83 14.69
CA ARG A 1 -13.40 13.35 14.71
C ARG A 1 -12.95 12.72 13.39
N GLU A 2 -13.39 11.51 13.00
CA GLU A 2 -12.94 10.88 11.74
C GLU A 2 -13.27 11.70 10.48
N MET A 3 -14.52 12.18 10.39
CA MET A 3 -14.99 12.98 9.24
C MET A 3 -14.24 14.31 9.13
N GLU A 4 -13.91 14.94 10.26
CA GLU A 4 -13.13 16.18 10.30
C GLU A 4 -11.68 15.93 9.88
N ALA A 5 -11.05 14.87 10.39
CA ALA A 5 -9.70 14.48 10.02
C ALA A 5 -9.61 14.14 8.51
N PHE A 6 -10.61 13.45 7.97
CA PHE A 6 -10.69 13.15 6.54
C PHE A 6 -10.88 14.42 5.70
N ALA A 7 -11.72 15.35 6.15
CA ALA A 7 -11.91 16.64 5.49
C ALA A 7 -10.65 17.53 5.55
N GLU A 8 -9.89 17.47 6.63
CA GLU A 8 -8.61 18.16 6.78
C GLU A 8 -7.53 17.56 5.87
N TRP A 9 -7.40 16.23 5.86
CA TRP A 9 -6.49 15.53 4.96
C TRP A 9 -6.79 15.86 3.49
N ARG A 10 -8.07 15.86 3.09
CA ARG A 10 -8.49 16.27 1.74
C ARG A 10 -8.15 17.72 1.40
N ARG A 11 -8.21 18.63 2.38
CA ARG A 11 -7.79 20.03 2.19
C ARG A 11 -6.29 20.12 1.93
N GLY A 12 -5.47 19.37 2.68
CA GLY A 12 -4.03 19.27 2.43
C GLY A 12 -3.70 18.79 1.02
N LEU A 13 -4.40 17.75 0.55
CA LEU A 13 -4.23 17.25 -0.82
C LEU A 13 -4.59 18.27 -1.91
N ALA A 14 -5.64 19.07 -1.68
CA ALA A 14 -6.02 20.12 -2.64
C ALA A 14 -4.91 21.18 -2.78
N THR A 15 -4.29 21.59 -1.66
CA THR A 15 -3.14 22.51 -1.69
C THR A 15 -1.97 21.92 -2.47
N THR A 16 -1.68 20.62 -2.31
CA THR A 16 -0.62 19.94 -3.08
C THR A 16 -0.89 19.92 -4.59
N GLN A 17 -2.15 19.85 -5.02
CA GLN A 17 -2.50 19.94 -6.45
C GLN A 17 -2.27 21.34 -7.02
N GLU A 18 -2.53 22.38 -6.21
CA GLU A 18 -2.28 23.78 -6.60
C GLU A 18 -0.78 24.06 -6.78
N GLU A 19 0.09 23.33 -6.07
CA GLU A 19 1.55 23.37 -6.20
C GLU A 19 2.09 22.64 -7.45
N GLY A 20 1.20 22.09 -8.30
CA GLY A 20 1.55 21.48 -9.59
C GLY A 20 1.85 19.98 -9.54
N LEU A 21 1.61 19.33 -8.40
CA LEU A 21 1.76 17.87 -8.28
C LEU A 21 0.50 17.16 -8.77
N TYR A 22 0.66 16.23 -9.71
CA TYR A 22 -0.41 15.35 -10.15
C TYR A 22 -0.63 14.25 -9.11
N LEU A 23 -1.74 14.35 -8.39
CA LEU A 23 -2.19 13.29 -7.50
C LEU A 23 -2.82 12.16 -8.31
N THR A 24 -2.48 10.91 -7.96
CA THR A 24 -3.24 9.75 -8.40
C THR A 24 -4.68 9.85 -7.89
N PRO A 25 -5.70 9.48 -8.69
CA PRO A 25 -7.08 9.45 -8.22
C PRO A 25 -7.19 8.57 -6.97
N PHE A 26 -7.92 9.05 -5.97
CA PHE A 26 -8.14 8.36 -4.70
C PHE A 26 -9.62 8.35 -4.35
N GLU A 27 -10.02 7.42 -3.49
CA GLU A 27 -11.40 7.28 -3.03
C GLU A 27 -11.80 8.44 -2.11
N ARG A 28 -12.91 9.11 -2.44
CA ARG A 28 -13.42 10.28 -1.70
C ARG A 28 -14.50 9.91 -0.69
N ASN A 29 -15.04 8.71 -0.76
CA ASN A 29 -16.01 8.18 0.19
C ASN A 29 -15.32 7.71 1.48
N LEU A 30 -15.67 8.33 2.61
CA LEU A 30 -15.15 7.96 3.92
C LEU A 30 -15.50 6.52 4.32
N ASP A 31 -16.66 6.01 3.90
CA ASP A 31 -17.09 4.67 4.28
C ASP A 31 -16.21 3.57 3.68
N PHE A 32 -15.58 3.83 2.53
CA PHE A 32 -14.56 2.95 1.97
C PHE A 32 -13.32 2.87 2.87
N TRP A 33 -12.82 4.03 3.34
CA TRP A 33 -11.68 4.09 4.25
C TRP A 33 -11.97 3.42 5.59
N ARG A 34 -13.21 3.53 6.10
CA ARG A 34 -13.64 2.81 7.30
C ARG A 34 -13.60 1.30 7.13
N GLN A 35 -13.91 0.78 5.95
CA GLN A 35 -13.77 -0.65 5.66
C GLN A 35 -12.31 -1.09 5.71
N LEU A 36 -11.39 -0.29 5.15
CA LEU A 36 -9.95 -0.55 5.22
C LEU A 36 -9.46 -0.57 6.69
N TRP A 37 -9.81 0.43 7.50
CA TRP A 37 -9.40 0.50 8.90
C TRP A 37 -9.89 -0.72 9.70
N ARG A 38 -11.17 -1.08 9.56
CA ARG A 38 -11.74 -2.27 10.21
C ARG A 38 -11.05 -3.57 9.78
N CYS A 39 -10.66 -3.68 8.51
CA CYS A 39 -9.93 -4.82 7.99
C CYS A 39 -8.55 -4.93 8.65
N VAL A 40 -7.81 -3.82 8.71
CA VAL A 40 -6.48 -3.76 9.34
C VAL A 40 -6.55 -4.05 10.84
N GLU A 41 -7.52 -3.47 11.54
CA GLU A 41 -7.69 -3.66 12.99
C GLU A 41 -7.93 -5.14 13.33
N ARG A 42 -8.79 -5.82 12.57
CA ARG A 42 -9.22 -7.21 12.84
C ARG A 42 -8.26 -8.29 12.32
N SER A 43 -7.31 -7.94 11.45
CA SER A 43 -6.42 -8.92 10.82
C SER A 43 -5.06 -8.95 11.50
N ASP A 44 -4.49 -10.15 11.70
CA ASP A 44 -3.11 -10.29 12.17
C ASP A 44 -2.09 -10.18 11.02
N LEU A 45 -2.53 -10.57 9.81
CA LEU A 45 -1.75 -10.50 8.58
C LEU A 45 -2.56 -9.79 7.49
N VAL A 46 -1.98 -8.75 6.91
CA VAL A 46 -2.55 -8.03 5.76
C VAL A 46 -1.74 -8.38 4.52
N VAL A 47 -2.41 -8.72 3.42
CA VAL A 47 -1.75 -8.99 2.14
C VAL A 47 -2.06 -7.86 1.16
N GLN A 48 -1.01 -7.18 0.68
CA GLN A 48 -1.15 -6.17 -0.36
C GLN A 48 -0.83 -6.79 -1.72
N ILE A 49 -1.83 -6.86 -2.59
CA ILE A 49 -1.67 -7.36 -3.94
C ILE A 49 -1.13 -6.23 -4.82
N VAL A 50 -0.01 -6.48 -5.50
CA VAL A 50 0.64 -5.53 -6.42
C VAL A 50 0.82 -6.15 -7.81
N ASP A 51 0.82 -5.34 -8.86
CA ASP A 51 1.03 -5.80 -10.23
C ASP A 51 2.53 -5.96 -10.51
N ALA A 52 2.94 -7.10 -11.09
CA ALA A 52 4.34 -7.41 -11.35
C ALA A 52 5.04 -6.46 -12.34
N ARG A 53 4.30 -5.70 -13.17
CA ARG A 53 4.90 -4.79 -14.15
C ARG A 53 5.64 -3.62 -13.49
N ASP A 54 5.13 -3.14 -12.35
CA ASP A 54 5.77 -2.08 -11.56
C ASP A 54 5.42 -2.24 -10.06
N PRO A 55 6.00 -3.24 -9.38
CA PRO A 55 5.58 -3.60 -8.03
C PRO A 55 5.92 -2.53 -6.98
N ASP A 56 6.96 -1.71 -7.17
CA ASP A 56 7.31 -0.63 -6.23
C ASP A 56 6.35 0.56 -6.36
N PHE A 57 5.87 0.87 -7.57
CA PHE A 57 4.85 1.91 -7.75
C PHE A 57 3.51 1.57 -7.07
N TYR A 58 3.07 0.31 -7.17
CA TYR A 58 1.81 -0.14 -6.55
C TYR A 58 1.93 -0.47 -5.06
N TYR A 59 3.15 -0.57 -4.54
CA TYR A 59 3.40 -0.81 -3.12
C TYR A 59 3.14 0.45 -2.29
N CYS A 60 2.20 0.37 -1.33
CA CYS A 60 1.86 1.50 -0.47
C CYS A 60 2.66 1.44 0.84
N ARG A 61 3.76 2.20 0.88
CA ARG A 61 4.66 2.29 2.04
C ARG A 61 3.97 2.83 3.29
N ASP A 62 3.06 3.79 3.12
CA ASP A 62 2.31 4.36 4.23
C ASP A 62 1.29 3.37 4.81
N LEU A 63 0.69 2.51 3.98
CA LEU A 63 -0.15 1.42 4.48
C LEU A 63 0.67 0.42 5.30
N HIS A 64 1.88 0.07 4.85
CA HIS A 64 2.77 -0.81 5.62
C HIS A 64 3.14 -0.20 6.97
N ARG A 65 3.50 1.09 7.01
CA ARG A 65 3.77 1.81 8.26
C ARG A 65 2.53 1.82 9.16
N TYR A 66 1.37 2.14 8.62
CA TYR A 66 0.11 2.19 9.36
C TYR A 66 -0.25 0.84 10.00
N VAL A 67 -0.08 -0.28 9.27
CA VAL A 67 -0.32 -1.62 9.85
C VAL A 67 0.58 -1.88 11.07
N ALA A 68 1.85 -1.47 11.00
CA ALA A 68 2.79 -1.59 12.12
C ALA A 68 2.44 -0.66 13.31
N GLU A 69 1.91 0.55 13.03
CA GLU A 69 1.43 1.49 14.04
C GLU A 69 0.18 0.96 14.77
N VAL A 70 -0.73 0.28 14.06
CA VAL A 70 -1.94 -0.32 14.64
C VAL A 70 -1.60 -1.48 15.57
N GLY A 71 -0.52 -2.22 15.30
CA GLY A 71 -0.02 -3.23 16.23
C GLY A 71 1.32 -3.83 15.84
N ALA A 72 2.26 -3.88 16.79
CA ALA A 72 3.63 -4.36 16.56
C ALA A 72 3.72 -5.84 16.12
N ALA A 73 2.71 -6.66 16.43
CA ALA A 73 2.64 -8.05 16.00
C ALA A 73 1.99 -8.23 14.63
N LYS A 74 1.35 -7.19 14.09
CA LYS A 74 0.69 -7.25 12.78
C LYS A 74 1.75 -7.16 11.68
N ARG A 75 1.53 -7.90 10.60
CA ARG A 75 2.45 -7.95 9.46
C ARG A 75 1.73 -7.60 8.17
N LEU A 76 2.45 -6.95 7.25
CA LEU A 76 2.02 -6.78 5.87
C LEU A 76 2.96 -7.57 4.95
N VAL A 77 2.38 -8.36 4.05
CA VAL A 77 3.11 -9.11 3.02
C VAL A 77 2.67 -8.62 1.64
N LEU A 78 3.62 -8.46 0.73
CA LEU A 78 3.35 -8.15 -0.66
C LEU A 78 3.09 -9.44 -1.45
N LEU A 79 1.99 -9.47 -2.21
CA LEU A 79 1.70 -10.49 -3.20
C LEU A 79 1.85 -9.88 -4.59
N VAL A 80 2.97 -10.16 -5.24
CA VAL A 80 3.28 -9.70 -6.60
C VAL A 80 2.56 -10.61 -7.59
N ASN A 81 1.45 -10.11 -8.14
CA ASN A 81 0.56 -10.83 -9.04
C ASN A 81 1.00 -10.70 -10.50
N LYS A 82 0.68 -11.71 -11.33
CA LYS A 82 1.10 -11.83 -12.74
C LYS A 82 2.63 -11.93 -12.88
N ALA A 83 3.26 -12.67 -11.96
CA ALA A 83 4.71 -12.82 -11.93
C ALA A 83 5.27 -13.54 -13.18
N ASP A 84 4.43 -14.22 -13.94
CA ASP A 84 4.73 -14.80 -15.26
C ASP A 84 5.17 -13.75 -16.29
N PHE A 85 4.75 -12.48 -16.14
CA PHE A 85 5.21 -11.38 -16.99
C PHE A 85 6.66 -10.98 -16.77
N LEU A 86 7.29 -11.45 -15.68
CA LEU A 86 8.67 -11.16 -15.36
C LEU A 86 9.58 -12.35 -15.70
N PRO A 87 10.73 -12.12 -16.36
CA PRO A 87 11.81 -13.10 -16.45
C PRO A 87 12.29 -13.50 -15.03
N PRO A 88 12.77 -14.74 -14.84
CA PRO A 88 13.24 -15.22 -13.53
C PRO A 88 14.25 -14.29 -12.86
N GLU A 89 15.20 -13.75 -13.61
CA GLU A 89 16.25 -12.87 -13.12
C GLU A 89 15.67 -11.55 -12.57
N LEU A 90 14.60 -11.05 -13.19
CA LEU A 90 13.93 -9.83 -12.74
C LEU A 90 13.11 -10.09 -11.47
N ARG A 91 12.51 -11.27 -11.32
CA ARG A 91 11.83 -11.67 -10.08
C ARG A 91 12.81 -11.74 -8.91
N GLU A 92 13.98 -12.33 -9.12
CA GLU A 92 15.04 -12.41 -8.09
C GLU A 92 15.51 -11.01 -7.67
N ARG A 93 15.70 -10.11 -8.65
CA ARG A 93 16.07 -8.71 -8.37
C ARG A 93 15.00 -7.98 -7.57
N TRP A 94 13.72 -8.18 -7.88
CA TRP A 94 12.62 -7.61 -7.11
C TRP A 94 12.53 -8.21 -5.70
N ALA A 95 12.69 -9.53 -5.57
CA ALA A 95 12.72 -10.20 -4.28
C ALA A 95 13.84 -9.62 -3.39
N ALA A 96 15.05 -9.48 -3.93
CA ALA A 96 16.18 -8.86 -3.24
C ALA A 96 15.90 -7.38 -2.89
N HIS A 97 15.26 -6.63 -3.80
CA HIS A 97 14.90 -5.23 -3.59
C HIS A 97 13.96 -5.03 -2.40
N PHE A 98 12.93 -5.87 -2.27
CA PHE A 98 11.98 -5.82 -1.16
C PHE A 98 12.57 -6.37 0.14
N ALA A 99 13.33 -7.46 0.08
CA ALA A 99 14.02 -8.02 1.24
C ALA A 99 15.00 -7.00 1.88
N ALA A 100 15.75 -6.26 1.06
CA ALA A 100 16.64 -5.21 1.53
C ALA A 100 15.92 -4.05 2.25
N ARG A 101 14.59 -3.93 2.07
CA ARG A 101 13.73 -2.94 2.72
C ARG A 101 12.94 -3.52 3.89
N GLY A 102 13.19 -4.78 4.25
CA GLY A 102 12.44 -5.50 5.29
C GLY A 102 10.99 -5.76 4.92
N VAL A 103 10.69 -5.91 3.63
CA VAL A 103 9.34 -6.20 3.13
C VAL A 103 9.30 -7.63 2.59
N ASP A 104 8.41 -8.44 3.15
CA ASP A 104 8.17 -9.81 2.68
C ASP A 104 7.37 -9.75 1.38
N ALA A 105 7.93 -10.30 0.29
CA ALA A 105 7.27 -10.35 -1.02
C ALA A 105 7.18 -11.79 -1.55
N VAL A 106 5.98 -12.17 -1.99
CA VAL A 106 5.65 -13.46 -2.59
C VAL A 106 5.18 -13.24 -4.02
N PHE A 107 5.66 -14.05 -4.96
CA PHE A 107 5.31 -13.94 -6.38
C PHE A 107 4.28 -15.01 -6.75
N PHE A 108 3.20 -14.60 -7.42
CA PHE A 108 2.08 -15.48 -7.80
C PHE A 108 1.67 -15.29 -9.25
N SER A 109 1.28 -16.39 -9.90
CA SER A 109 0.72 -16.45 -11.25
C SER A 109 -0.31 -17.57 -11.34
#